data_AF-A0A328S6B5-F1
#
_entry.id   AF-A0A328S6B5-F1
#
_cell.length_a   1.000
_cell.length_b   1.000
_cell.length_c   1.000
_cell.angle_alpha   90.00
_cell.angle_beta   90.00
_cell.angle_gamma   90.00
#
_symmetry.space_group_name_H-M   'P 1'
#
loop_
_entity.id
_entity.type
_entity.pdbx_description
1 polymer ?
#
loop_
_entity_poly.entity_id
_entity_poly.type
_entity_poly.pdbx_seq_one_letter_code
_entity_poly.pdbx_strand_id
1 'polypeptide(L)' 'GGNGPRTPGPGAQATIRALARAGIKIGKIEDVTPIPHDGTGRPGGKRGRRV' A
#
# COMPACT_ATOMS: atom_id res chain seq x y z
N GLY A 1 3.88 -2.64 -2.23
CA GLY A 1 4.61 -2.24 -3.45
C GLY A 1 5.62 -3.29 -3.84
N GLY A 2 6.46 -2.98 -4.84
CA GLY A 2 7.47 -3.92 -5.36
C GLY A 2 6.82 -5.19 -5.91
N ASN A 3 7.26 -6.35 -5.43
CA ASN A 3 6.71 -7.66 -5.79
C ASN A 3 5.47 -8.05 -4.97
N GLY A 4 5.12 -7.26 -3.95
CA GLY A 4 3.96 -7.47 -3.11
C GLY A 4 2.72 -6.72 -3.60
N PRO A 5 1.63 -6.74 -2.81
CA PRO A 5 0.42 -5.98 -3.10
C PRO A 5 0.72 -4.48 -3.23
N ARG A 6 0.10 -3.83 -4.21
CA ARG A 6 0.20 -2.37 -4.41
C ARG A 6 -0.97 -1.62 -3.79
N THR A 7 -2.03 -2.33 -3.41
CA THR A 7 -3.19 -1.75 -2.76
C THR A 7 -2.85 -1.40 -1.31
N PRO A 8 -3.09 -0.16 -0.86
CA PRO A 8 -3.01 0.20 0.55
C PRO A 8 -3.91 -0.70 1.40
N GLY A 9 -3.45 -1.05 2.60
CA GLY A 9 -4.25 -1.86 3.52
C GLY A 9 -5.51 -1.13 4.01
N PRO A 10 -6.49 -1.86 4.57
CA PRO A 10 -7.77 -1.29 5.02
C PRO A 10 -7.61 -0.16 6.06
N GLY A 11 -6.51 -0.17 6.82
CA GLY A 11 -6.21 0.87 7.81
C GLY A 11 -5.79 2.23 7.24
N ALA A 12 -5.36 2.30 5.98
CA ALA A 12 -4.84 3.54 5.39
C ALA A 12 -5.86 4.69 5.47
N GLN A 13 -7.10 4.42 5.05
CA GLN A 13 -8.16 5.42 5.07
C GLN A 13 -8.67 5.71 6.50
N ALA A 14 -8.60 4.74 7.40
CA ALA A 14 -8.98 4.93 8.80
C ALA A 14 -8.05 5.93 9.50
N THR A 15 -6.74 5.81 9.29
CA THR A 15 -5.72 6.70 9.87
C THR A 15 -5.88 8.14 9.39
N ILE A 16 -6.08 8.34 8.07
CA ILE A 16 -6.30 9.68 7.50
C ILE A 16 -7.51 10.36 8.15
N ARG A 17 -8.62 9.64 8.31
CA ARG A 17 -9.83 10.16 8.97
C ARG A 17 -9.58 10.46 10.46
N ALA A 18 -8.81 9.63 11.15
CA ALA A 18 -8.50 9.84 12.56
C ALA A 18 -7.66 11.11 12.77
N LEU A 19 -6.64 11.34 11.94
CA LEU A 19 -5.80 12.54 12.00
C LEU A 19 -6.60 13.81 11.71
N ALA A 20 -7.48 13.77 10.71
CA ALA A 20 -8.39 14.88 10.42
C ALA A 20 -9.32 15.19 11.61
N ARG A 21 -9.86 14.16 12.27
CA ARG A 21 -10.71 14.32 13.47
C ARG A 21 -9.95 14.85 14.69
N ALA A 22 -8.66 14.53 14.80
CA ALA A 22 -7.78 15.05 15.85
C ALA A 22 -7.43 16.54 15.67
N GLY A 23 -7.92 17.20 14.60
CA GLY A 23 -7.68 18.62 14.33
C GLY A 23 -6.37 18.91 13.61
N ILE A 24 -5.67 17.88 13.12
CA ILE A 24 -4.43 18.05 12.34
C ILE A 24 -4.80 18.49 10.92
N LYS A 25 -4.23 19.61 10.46
CA LYS A 25 -4.41 20.07 9.08
C LYS A 25 -3.57 19.21 8.13
N ILE A 26 -4.24 18.39 7.34
CA ILE A 26 -3.59 17.57 6.31
C ILE A 26 -3.34 18.44 5.08
N GLY A 27 -2.08 18.56 4.66
CA GLY A 27 -1.67 19.37 3.51
C GLY A 27 -1.84 18.63 2.18
N LYS A 28 -0.89 17.76 1.85
CA LYS A 28 -0.89 16.96 0.62
C LYS A 28 -0.88 15.47 0.97
N ILE A 29 -1.67 14.69 0.24
CA ILE A 29 -1.69 13.23 0.35
C ILE A 29 -1.10 12.69 -0.94
N GLU A 30 -0.11 11.84 -0.83
CA GLU A 30 0.57 11.20 -1.98
C GLU A 30 0.67 9.70 -1.76
N ASP A 31 0.40 8.93 -2.80
CA ASP A 31 0.70 7.49 -2.81
C ASP A 31 2.11 7.26 -3.32
N VAL A 32 3.03 7.00 -2.38
CA VAL A 32 4.44 6.72 -2.66
C VAL A 32 4.73 5.22 -2.68
N THR A 33 3.72 4.37 -2.93
CA THR A 33 3.89 2.92 -3.02
C THR A 33 4.92 2.59 -4.11
N PRO A 34 6.03 1.88 -3.78
CA PRO A 34 7.08 1.63 -4.76
C PRO A 34 6.58 0.82 -5.97
N ILE A 35 6.70 1.41 -7.15
CA ILE A 35 6.51 0.75 -8.45
C ILE A 35 7.91 0.52 -9.02
N PRO A 36 8.36 -0.74 -9.13
CA PRO A 36 9.69 -1.00 -9.62
C PRO A 36 9.72 -0.87 -11.15
N HIS A 37 10.78 -0.30 -11.70
CA HIS A 37 10.97 -0.16 -13.16
C HIS A 37 11.03 -1.54 -13.83
N ASP A 38 11.69 -2.51 -13.18
CA ASP A 38 11.73 -3.93 -13.53
C ASP A 38 11.35 -4.79 -12.32
N GLY A 39 10.86 -6.01 -12.55
CA GLY A 39 10.41 -6.91 -11.47
C GLY A 39 11.39 -8.03 -11.15
N THR A 40 11.52 -8.37 -9.87
CA THR A 40 12.03 -9.70 -9.47
C THR A 40 10.86 -10.66 -9.25
N GLY A 41 11.12 -11.97 -9.19
CA GLY A 41 10.06 -12.98 -9.08
C GLY A 41 9.12 -12.74 -7.89
N ARG A 42 7.79 -12.83 -8.12
CA ARG A 42 6.80 -12.73 -7.03
C ARG A 42 6.86 -13.95 -6.11
N PRO A 43 6.60 -13.78 -4.80
CA PRO A 43 6.49 -14.90 -3.88
C PRO A 43 5.31 -15.83 -4.27
N GLY A 44 5.47 -17.13 -4.03
CA GLY A 44 4.47 -18.16 -4.38
C GLY A 44 4.89 -19.10 -5.53
N GLY A 45 6.01 -18.81 -6.20
CA GLY A 45 6.54 -19.65 -7.29
C GLY A 45 5.57 -19.78 -8.46
N LYS A 46 5.84 -20.70 -9.41
CA LYS A 46 5.03 -20.89 -10.62
C LYS A 46 3.56 -21.23 -10.33
N ARG A 47 3.29 -21.90 -9.20
CA ARG A 47 1.97 -22.44 -8.87
C ARG A 47 1.16 -21.56 -7.92
N GLY A 48 1.76 -20.52 -7.33
CA GLY A 48 1.10 -19.60 -6.41
C GLY A 48 0.61 -20.24 -5.11
N ARG A 49 -0.14 -19.46 -4.32
CA ARG A 49 -0.85 -19.93 -3.13
C ARG A 49 -2.06 -20.78 -3.55
N ARG A 50 -2.17 -21.99 -3.01
CA ARG A 50 -3.28 -22.94 -3.22
C ARG A 50 -4.04 -23.11 -1.91
N VAL A 51 -4.89 -22.14 -1.60
CA VAL A 51 -5.89 -22.25 -0.53
C VAL A 51 -7.26 -22.40 -1.17
#